data_AF-Q9WUP5-F1
#
_entry.id   AF-Q9WUP5-F1
#
_cell.length_a   1.000
_cell.length_b   1.000
_cell.length_c   1.000
_cell.angle_alpha   90.00
_cell.angle_beta   90.00
_cell.angle_gamma   90.00
#
_symmetry.space_group_name_H-M   'P 1'
#
loop_
_entity.id
_entity.type
_entity.pdbx_description
1 polymer ?
#
loop_
_entity_poly.entity_id
_entity_poly.type
_entity_poly.pdbx_seq_one_letter_code
_entity_poly.pdbx_strand_id
1 'polypeptide(L)'
;ATILSANYISARLRDHYPTLYAGEHGHVAHECILDLRPFKESTGVMAEDVAKRLIDYSFHAPALSFPVPNTLMVEPTESESLYELDRFVDAMIAIRGEIRAIEQGR
;
A
#
# COMPACT_ATOMS: atom_id res chain seq x y z
N ALA A 1 0.55 -19.36 -5.66
CA ALA A 1 1.31 -18.64 -4.60
C ALA A 1 1.07 -17.13 -4.68
N THR A 2 1.06 -16.53 -5.87
CA THR A 2 0.84 -15.08 -6.08
C THR A 2 -0.41 -14.52 -5.42
N ILE A 3 -1.56 -15.21 -5.56
CA ILE A 3 -2.84 -14.79 -4.95
C ILE A 3 -2.72 -14.72 -3.42
N LEU A 4 -2.01 -15.68 -2.80
CA LEU A 4 -1.80 -15.69 -1.35
C LEU A 4 -0.97 -14.48 -0.91
N SER A 5 0.13 -14.19 -1.62
CA SER A 5 0.99 -13.04 -1.32
C SER A 5 0.25 -11.70 -1.41
N ALA A 6 -0.59 -11.51 -2.43
CA ALA A 6 -1.39 -10.29 -2.58
C ALA A 6 -2.45 -10.15 -1.47
N ASN A 7 -3.14 -11.25 -1.14
CA ASN A 7 -4.09 -11.26 -0.03
C ASN A 7 -3.40 -11.05 1.33
N TYR A 8 -2.18 -11.53 1.49
CA TYR A 8 -1.36 -11.29 2.69
C TYR A 8 -1.07 -9.80 2.87
N ILE A 9 -0.58 -9.12 1.84
CA ILE A 9 -0.32 -7.67 1.85
C ILE A 9 -1.62 -6.90 2.14
N SER A 10 -2.70 -7.21 1.40
CA SER A 10 -4.01 -6.55 1.57
C SER A 10 -4.54 -6.71 3.00
N ALA A 11 -4.45 -7.90 3.59
CA ALA A 11 -4.89 -8.16 4.95
C ALA A 11 -4.05 -7.42 5.99
N ARG A 12 -2.72 -7.43 5.86
CA ARG A 12 -1.80 -6.75 6.78
C ARG A 12 -1.91 -5.23 6.74
N LEU A 13 -2.25 -4.66 5.58
CA LEU A 13 -2.36 -3.22 5.39
C LEU A 13 -3.77 -2.65 5.57
N ARG A 14 -4.80 -3.48 5.77
CA ARG A 14 -6.22 -3.07 5.80
C ARG A 14 -6.52 -1.86 6.69
N ASP A 15 -5.95 -1.80 7.89
CA ASP A 15 -6.21 -0.73 8.87
C ASP A 15 -5.35 0.54 8.63
N HIS A 16 -4.44 0.48 7.67
CA HIS A 16 -3.52 1.55 7.31
C HIS A 16 -3.86 2.15 5.94
N TYR A 17 -4.15 1.29 4.98
CA TYR A 17 -4.47 1.58 3.58
C TYR A 17 -5.60 0.64 3.14
N PRO A 18 -6.86 1.09 3.17
CA PRO A 18 -7.99 0.25 2.76
C PRO A 18 -7.79 -0.28 1.33
N THR A 19 -8.10 -1.56 1.13
CA THR A 19 -8.12 -2.14 -0.22
C THR A 19 -9.35 -1.64 -0.96
N LEU A 20 -9.14 -0.99 -2.11
CA LEU A 20 -10.19 -0.29 -2.84
C LEU A 20 -11.23 -1.23 -3.47
N TYR A 21 -10.77 -2.35 -4.03
CA TYR A 21 -11.62 -3.37 -4.64
C TYR A 21 -11.25 -4.75 -4.12
N ALA A 22 -12.27 -5.51 -3.72
CA ALA A 22 -12.14 -6.90 -3.31
C ALA A 22 -13.38 -7.68 -3.77
N GLY A 23 -13.24 -9.00 -3.91
CA GLY A 23 -14.35 -9.89 -4.20
C GLY A 23 -15.32 -10.01 -3.02
N GLU A 24 -16.37 -10.81 -3.19
CA GLU A 24 -17.48 -10.97 -2.23
C GLU A 24 -17.03 -11.34 -0.80
N HIS A 25 -15.95 -12.12 -0.68
CA HIS A 25 -15.38 -12.53 0.61
C HIS A 25 -14.23 -11.65 1.11
N GLY A 26 -14.03 -10.47 0.49
CA GLY A 26 -12.97 -9.54 0.86
C GLY A 26 -11.57 -9.95 0.41
N HIS A 27 -11.49 -10.92 -0.51
CA HIS A 27 -10.23 -11.38 -1.11
C HIS A 27 -9.92 -10.65 -2.42
N VAL A 28 -8.63 -10.53 -2.72
CA VAL A 28 -8.10 -9.99 -3.98
C VAL A 28 -7.55 -11.11 -4.87
N ALA A 29 -7.21 -10.79 -6.11
CA ALA A 29 -6.58 -11.72 -7.03
C ALA A 29 -5.05 -11.76 -6.81
N HIS A 30 -4.26 -11.60 -7.87
CA HIS A 30 -2.78 -11.59 -7.81
C HIS A 30 -2.19 -10.23 -7.43
N GLU A 31 -3.04 -9.20 -7.33
CA GLU A 31 -2.68 -7.83 -6.99
C GLU A 31 -3.78 -7.17 -6.12
N CYS A 32 -3.47 -6.06 -5.46
CA CYS A 32 -4.44 -5.25 -4.72
C CYS A 32 -4.21 -3.75 -4.95
N ILE A 33 -5.28 -2.96 -4.88
CA ILE A 33 -5.21 -1.50 -4.97
C ILE A 33 -5.39 -0.91 -3.57
N LEU A 34 -4.38 -0.20 -3.09
CA LEU A 34 -4.37 0.51 -1.82
C LEU A 34 -4.91 1.92 -2.01
N ASP A 35 -5.94 2.28 -1.24
CA ASP A 35 -6.58 3.59 -1.32
C ASP A 35 -5.85 4.62 -0.45
N LEU A 36 -5.15 5.54 -1.12
CA LEU A 36 -4.42 6.65 -0.50
C LEU A 36 -5.17 7.98 -0.62
N ARG A 37 -6.33 8.00 -1.29
CA ARG A 37 -7.07 9.22 -1.58
C ARG A 37 -7.48 10.01 -0.34
N PRO A 38 -7.90 9.39 0.78
CA PRO A 38 -8.26 10.13 2.00
C PRO A 38 -7.13 10.99 2.56
N PHE A 39 -5.86 10.61 2.35
CA PHE A 39 -4.72 11.35 2.91
C PHE A 39 -4.49 12.70 2.21
N LYS A 40 -4.88 12.81 0.93
CA LYS A 40 -4.79 14.08 0.22
C LYS A 40 -5.67 15.14 0.88
N GLU A 41 -6.85 14.77 1.33
CA GLU A 41 -7.78 15.70 1.97
C GLU A 41 -7.36 16.01 3.42
N SER A 42 -6.83 15.03 4.16
CA SER A 42 -6.45 15.22 5.56
C SER A 42 -5.09 15.92 5.75
N THR A 43 -4.13 15.68 4.87
CA THR A 43 -2.75 16.19 5.02
C THR A 43 -2.15 16.81 3.77
N GLY A 44 -2.80 16.67 2.61
CA GLY A 44 -2.21 17.01 1.32
C GLY A 44 -1.27 15.95 0.75
N VAL A 45 -0.97 14.87 1.51
CA VAL A 45 -0.08 13.80 1.05
C VAL A 45 -0.74 13.01 -0.07
N MET A 46 0.00 12.84 -1.17
CA MET A 46 -0.44 12.11 -2.36
C MET A 46 0.24 10.74 -2.47
N ALA A 47 -0.31 9.87 -3.31
CA ALA A 47 0.27 8.56 -3.61
C ALA A 47 1.68 8.67 -4.20
N GLU A 48 1.98 9.76 -4.91
CA GLU A 48 3.33 10.05 -5.42
C GLU A 48 4.34 10.29 -4.28
N ASP A 49 3.92 10.92 -3.17
CA ASP A 49 4.79 11.14 -2.02
C ASP A 49 5.11 9.81 -1.33
N VAL A 50 4.11 8.94 -1.18
CA VAL A 50 4.31 7.58 -0.65
C VAL A 50 5.21 6.76 -1.57
N ALA A 51 5.01 6.84 -2.89
CA ALA A 51 5.84 6.16 -3.88
C ALA A 51 7.31 6.60 -3.79
N LYS A 52 7.57 7.91 -3.66
CA LYS A 52 8.93 8.45 -3.46
C LYS A 52 9.49 8.04 -2.11
N ARG A 53 8.68 8.08 -1.06
CA ARG A 53 9.12 7.72 0.30
C ARG A 53 9.53 6.26 0.42
N LEU A 54 8.87 5.35 -0.30
CA LEU A 54 9.27 3.94 -0.39
C LEU A 54 10.71 3.73 -0.91
N ILE A 55 11.23 4.66 -1.72
CA ILE A 55 12.62 4.61 -2.21
C ILE A 55 13.60 4.71 -1.03
N ASP A 56 13.30 5.53 -0.03
CA ASP A 56 14.12 5.65 1.18
C ASP A 56 14.13 4.35 2.01
N TYR A 57 13.12 3.51 1.84
CA TYR A 57 13.03 2.16 2.41
C TYR A 57 13.59 1.07 1.47
N SER A 58 14.30 1.46 0.41
CA SER A 58 14.88 0.59 -0.61
C SER A 58 13.87 -0.23 -1.41
N PHE A 59 12.67 0.31 -1.63
CA PHE A 59 11.65 -0.27 -2.50
C PHE A 59 11.46 0.57 -3.76
N HIS A 60 11.38 -0.10 -4.92
CA HIS A 60 10.76 0.52 -6.08
C HIS A 60 9.26 0.68 -5.81
N ALA A 61 8.69 1.81 -6.24
CA ALA A 61 7.28 2.06 -6.03
C ALA A 61 6.40 1.05 -6.82
N PRO A 62 5.24 0.66 -6.27
CA PRO A 62 4.22 -0.06 -7.03
C PRO A 62 3.65 0.80 -8.19
N ALA A 63 2.75 0.23 -8.98
CA ALA A 63 2.08 0.99 -10.04
C ALA A 63 1.30 2.18 -9.44
N LEU A 64 1.65 3.38 -9.89
CA LEU A 64 1.16 4.64 -9.33
C LEU A 64 -0.01 5.20 -10.14
N SER A 65 -1.11 5.53 -9.46
CA SER A 65 -2.27 6.26 -10.02
C SER A 65 -2.93 5.60 -11.23
N PHE A 66 -2.81 4.28 -11.35
CA PHE A 66 -3.52 3.46 -12.33
C PHE A 66 -3.97 2.16 -11.65
N PRO A 67 -5.19 1.65 -11.93
CA PRO A 67 -6.22 2.22 -12.80
C PRO A 67 -6.98 3.40 -12.19
N VAL A 68 -6.77 3.69 -10.89
CA VAL A 68 -7.46 4.77 -10.18
C VAL A 68 -6.46 5.86 -9.78
N PRO A 69 -6.75 7.15 -10.04
CA PRO A 69 -5.87 8.26 -9.65
C PRO A 69 -5.61 8.28 -8.14
N ASN A 70 -4.38 8.63 -7.77
CA ASN A 70 -3.95 8.78 -6.38
C ASN A 70 -4.11 7.50 -5.53
N THR A 71 -3.81 6.35 -6.13
CA THR A 71 -3.75 5.03 -5.48
C THR A 71 -2.43 4.34 -5.82
N LEU A 72 -2.13 3.24 -5.12
CA LEU A 72 -1.02 2.35 -5.44
C LEU A 72 -1.56 0.93 -5.72
N MET A 73 -1.17 0.34 -6.83
CA MET A 73 -1.50 -1.04 -7.18
C MET A 73 -0.28 -1.94 -6.97
N VAL A 74 -0.42 -2.93 -6.10
CA VAL A 74 0.67 -3.78 -5.59
C VAL A 74 0.47 -5.22 -6.06
N GLU A 75 1.45 -5.73 -6.81
CA GLU A 75 1.55 -7.12 -7.26
C GLU A 75 2.89 -7.73 -6.78
N PRO A 76 2.90 -8.57 -5.73
CA PRO A 76 4.14 -9.11 -5.17
C PRO A 76 4.73 -10.28 -5.98
N THR A 77 3.98 -10.87 -6.91
CA THR A 77 4.30 -12.16 -7.55
C THR A 77 4.39 -13.33 -6.55
N GLU A 78 4.56 -14.55 -7.04
CA GLU A 78 4.83 -15.75 -6.24
C GLU A 78 6.30 -15.90 -5.83
N SER A 79 7.21 -15.15 -6.45
CA SER A 79 8.65 -15.36 -6.33
C SER A 79 9.23 -14.70 -5.08
N GLU A 80 8.54 -13.71 -4.54
CA GLU A 80 8.97 -12.98 -3.36
C GLU A 80 8.77 -13.79 -2.08
N SER A 81 9.79 -13.78 -1.23
CA SER A 81 9.75 -14.46 0.06
C SER A 81 8.83 -13.73 1.04
N LEU A 82 8.27 -14.46 2.02
CA LEU A 82 7.47 -13.85 3.09
C LEU A 82 8.23 -12.72 3.81
N TYR A 83 9.53 -12.89 4.02
CA TYR A 83 10.40 -11.86 4.61
C TYR A 83 10.36 -10.54 3.83
N GLU A 84 10.32 -10.62 2.51
CA GLU A 84 10.33 -9.42 1.66
C GLU A 84 8.95 -8.76 1.56
N LEU A 85 7.88 -9.57 1.63
CA LEU A 85 6.52 -9.05 1.82
C LEU A 85 6.39 -8.32 3.16
N ASP A 86 6.95 -8.88 4.23
CA ASP A 86 6.95 -8.27 5.56
C ASP A 86 7.70 -6.94 5.57
N ARG A 87 8.89 -6.88 4.95
CA ARG A 87 9.63 -5.61 4.82
C ARG A 87 8.83 -4.54 4.08
N PHE A 88 8.13 -4.90 3.01
CA PHE A 88 7.27 -3.97 2.27
C PHE A 88 6.10 -3.49 3.13
N VAL A 89 5.43 -4.40 3.83
CA VAL A 89 4.32 -4.10 4.74
C VAL A 89 4.77 -3.16 5.87
N ASP A 90 5.91 -3.45 6.49
CA ASP A 90 6.46 -2.66 7.59
C ASP A 90 6.85 -1.26 7.11
N ALA A 91 7.44 -1.13 5.92
CA ALA A 91 7.72 0.16 5.30
C ALA A 91 6.44 0.98 5.07
N MET A 92 5.40 0.36 4.50
CA MET A 92 4.09 1.01 4.31
C MET A 92 3.47 1.44 5.65
N ILE A 93 3.52 0.60 6.69
CA ILE A 93 3.00 0.95 8.03
C ILE A 93 3.79 2.11 8.64
N ALA A 94 5.12 2.13 8.49
CA ALA A 94 5.96 3.23 8.94
C ALA A 94 5.57 4.55 8.25
N ILE A 95 5.41 4.53 6.92
CA ILE A 95 4.95 5.69 6.14
C ILE A 95 3.55 6.12 6.59
N ARG A 96 2.63 5.19 6.90
CA ARG A 96 1.33 5.55 7.47
C ARG A 96 1.47 6.30 8.78
N GLY A 97 2.45 5.92 9.61
CA GLY A 97 2.82 6.61 10.84
C GLY A 97 3.30 8.04 10.60
N GLU A 98 4.14 8.25 9.58
CA GLU A 98 4.58 9.58 9.15
C GLU A 98 3.39 10.45 8.71
N ILE A 99 2.47 9.90 7.89
CA ILE A 99 1.23 10.60 7.51
C ILE A 99 0.39 10.95 8.74
N ARG A 100 0.29 10.02 9.71
CA ARG A 100 -0.45 10.20 10.98
C ARG A 100 0.14 11.32 11.83
N ALA A 101 1.46 11.54 11.80
CA ALA A 101 2.10 12.65 12.48
C ALA A 101 1.66 13.99 11.86
N ILE A 102 1.63 14.07 10.52
CA ILE A 102 1.15 15.26 9.80
C ILE A 102 -0.34 15.53 10.11
N GLU A 103 -1.19 14.50 10.12
CA GLU A 103 -2.62 14.59 10.51
C GLU A 103 -2.81 15.22 11.90
N GLN A 104 -1.81 15.06 12.77
CA GLN A 104 -1.84 15.51 14.16
C GLN A 104 -1.01 16.78 14.40
N GLY A 105 -0.45 17.39 13.33
CA GLY A 105 0.35 18.60 13.41
C GLY A 105 1.70 18.42 14.11
N ARG A 106 2.31 17.24 13.99
CA ARG A 106 3.64 16.91 14.54
C ARG A 106 4.72 16.87 13.46
#